data_AF-A0A3B8HUD1-F1
#
_entry.id   AF-A0A3B8HUD1-F1
#
_cell.length_a   1.000
_cell.length_b   1.000
_cell.length_c   1.000
_cell.angle_alpha   90.00
_cell.angle_beta   90.00
_cell.angle_gamma   90.00
#
_symmetry.space_group_name_H-M   'P 1'
#
loop_
_entity.id
_entity.type
_entity.pdbx_description
1 polymer ?
#
loop_
_entity_poly.entity_id
_entity_poly.type
_entity_poly.pdbx_seq_one_letter_code
_entity_poly.pdbx_strand_id
1 'polypeptide(L)'
;MKVAGKIFLSDNLIKRLGIEVQPLIQVRVGCLIVTAELVVIPDARATYMLSPNLAKALYIHKGKRLQIKYDKLTGMLHLGPTIGILATGLPNRGVYEPTSIQAELIYLSHISKSLPGQTYIFT
;
A
#
# COMPACT_ATOMS: atom_id res chain seq x y z
N MET A 1 5.40 2.55 20.86
CA MET A 1 4.91 2.50 19.46
C MET A 1 4.00 3.69 19.22
N LYS A 2 4.21 4.50 18.18
CA LYS A 2 3.33 5.65 17.89
C LYS A 2 2.29 5.24 16.86
N VAL A 3 1.01 5.34 17.23
CA VAL A 3 -0.12 5.11 16.32
C VAL A 3 -0.32 6.35 15.45
N ALA A 4 -0.27 6.18 14.13
CA ALA A 4 -0.19 7.27 13.15
C ALA A 4 -1.55 7.82 12.68
N GLY A 5 -2.66 7.25 13.14
CA GLY A 5 -4.01 7.63 12.75
C GLY A 5 -4.93 6.42 12.63
N LYS A 6 -5.94 6.52 11.76
CA LYS A 6 -6.97 5.48 11.58
C LYS A 6 -7.11 5.10 10.12
N ILE A 7 -7.32 3.82 9.86
CA ILE A 7 -7.79 3.30 8.59
C ILE A 7 -9.20 2.75 8.78
N PHE A 8 -10.11 3.20 7.92
CA PHE A 8 -11.49 2.74 7.90
C PHE A 8 -11.64 1.74 6.77
N LEU A 9 -12.07 0.52 7.08
CA LEU A 9 -12.34 -0.53 6.09
C LEU A 9 -13.82 -0.90 6.12
N SER A 10 -14.43 -1.07 4.95
CA SER A 10 -15.76 -1.64 4.92
C SER A 10 -15.76 -3.10 5.36
N ASP A 11 -16.84 -3.55 6.01
CA ASP A 11 -17.02 -4.94 6.39
C ASP A 11 -16.95 -5.88 5.17
N ASN A 12 -17.47 -5.45 4.01
CA ASN A 12 -17.35 -6.19 2.76
C ASN A 12 -15.89 -6.29 2.28
N LEU A 13 -15.10 -5.23 2.42
CA LEU A 13 -13.67 -5.26 2.06
C LEU A 13 -12.89 -6.21 2.98
N ILE A 14 -13.17 -6.21 4.28
CA ILE A 14 -12.57 -7.11 5.27
C ILE A 14 -12.83 -8.57 4.90
N LYS A 15 -14.10 -8.91 4.61
CA LYS A 15 -14.49 -10.26 4.18
C LYS A 15 -13.78 -10.66 2.88
N ARG A 16 -13.76 -9.77 1.88
CA ARG A 16 -13.14 -10.04 0.57
C ARG A 16 -11.63 -10.29 0.67
N LEU A 17 -10.93 -9.53 1.52
CA LEU A 17 -9.49 -9.66 1.70
C LEU A 17 -9.12 -10.73 2.75
N GLY A 18 -10.10 -11.22 3.52
CA GLY A 18 -9.88 -12.17 4.61
C GLY A 18 -9.01 -11.58 5.72
N ILE A 19 -9.30 -10.35 6.13
CA ILE A 19 -8.56 -9.63 7.19
C ILE A 19 -9.05 -10.10 8.55
N GLU A 20 -8.13 -10.51 9.42
CA GLU A 20 -8.43 -10.73 10.83
C GLU A 20 -8.54 -9.38 11.55
N VAL A 21 -9.70 -9.10 12.13
CA VAL A 21 -9.99 -7.80 12.74
C VAL A 21 -9.25 -7.68 14.07
N GLN A 22 -8.31 -6.73 14.13
CA GLN A 22 -7.57 -6.36 15.33
C GLN A 22 -7.70 -4.84 15.55
N PRO A 23 -7.61 -4.33 16.80
CA PRO A 23 -7.72 -2.89 17.05
C PRO A 23 -6.65 -2.05 16.34
N LEU A 24 -5.48 -2.65 16.10
CA LEU A 24 -4.34 -2.03 15.44
C LEU A 24 -3.91 -2.86 14.23
N ILE A 25 -3.45 -2.19 13.18
CA ILE A 25 -2.95 -2.85 11.97
C ILE A 25 -1.74 -2.09 11.42
N GLN A 26 -0.80 -2.83 10.83
CA GLN A 26 0.31 -2.25 10.10
C GLN A 26 -0.13 -1.90 8.68
N VAL A 27 0.17 -0.67 8.26
CA VAL A 27 -0.13 -0.15 6.93
C VAL A 27 1.18 0.24 6.26
N ARG A 28 1.42 -0.32 5.08
CA ARG A 28 2.62 -0.12 4.28
C ARG A 28 2.32 0.62 3.00
N VAL A 29 3.16 1.61 2.68
CA VAL A 29 3.21 2.29 1.38
C VAL A 29 4.66 2.38 0.92
N GLY A 30 5.00 1.67 -0.15
CA GLY A 30 6.39 1.56 -0.60
C GLY A 30 7.27 0.92 0.49
N CYS A 31 8.26 1.65 0.99
CA CYS A 31 9.11 1.23 2.12
C CYS A 31 8.60 1.72 3.49
N LEU A 32 7.61 2.61 3.54
CA LEU A 32 7.08 3.16 4.78
C LEU A 32 6.10 2.18 5.40
N ILE A 33 6.29 1.88 6.69
CA ILE A 33 5.39 1.05 7.49
C ILE A 33 4.99 1.84 8.72
N VAL A 34 3.69 2.02 8.93
CA VAL A 34 3.13 2.72 10.09
C VAL A 34 2.05 1.87 10.75
N THR A 35 1.91 2.00 12.07
CA THR A 35 0.79 1.38 12.79
C THR A 35 -0.40 2.34 12.83
N ALA A 36 -1.59 1.84 12.55
CA ALA A 36 -2.85 2.60 12.57
C ALA A 36 -3.93 1.86 13.36
N GLU A 37 -4.91 2.60 13.88
CA GLU A 37 -6.16 2.02 14.37
C GLU A 37 -6.98 1.49 13.19
N LEU A 38 -7.46 0.27 13.30
CA LEU A 38 -8.40 -0.31 12.34
C LEU A 38 -9.83 -0.04 12.81
N VAL A 39 -10.60 0.65 11.97
CA VAL A 39 -12.02 0.90 12.20
C VAL A 39 -12.83 0.19 11.12
N VAL A 40 -13.77 -0.64 11.54
CA VAL A 40 -14.69 -1.31 10.60
C VAL A 40 -15.94 -0.46 10.44
N ILE A 41 -16.31 -0.19 9.20
CA ILE A 41 -17.54 0.54 8.86
C ILE A 41 -18.50 -0.38 8.08
N PRO A 42 -19.81 -0.34 8.36
CA PRO A 42 -20.79 -1.06 7.55
C PRO A 42 -20.93 -0.37 6.19
N ASP A 43 -20.51 -1.04 5.11
CA ASP A 43 -20.67 -0.53 3.75
C ASP A 43 -20.68 -1.71 2.76
N ALA A 44 -21.75 -1.81 1.96
CA ALA A 44 -21.89 -2.84 0.95
C ALA A 44 -20.81 -2.74 -0.14
N ARG A 45 -20.20 -1.57 -0.33
CA ARG A 45 -19.08 -1.38 -1.26
C ARG A 45 -17.78 -1.83 -0.60
N ALA A 46 -16.89 -2.44 -1.38
CA ALA A 46 -15.56 -2.81 -0.90
C ALA A 46 -14.60 -1.60 -0.96
N THR A 47 -14.63 -0.77 0.08
CA THR A 47 -13.97 0.56 0.14
C THR A 47 -13.08 0.68 1.36
N TYR A 48 -12.14 1.61 1.30
CA TYR A 48 -11.33 2.02 2.45
C TYR A 48 -11.16 3.54 2.45
N MET A 49 -10.91 4.10 3.63
CA MET A 49 -10.59 5.51 3.83
C MET A 49 -9.45 5.66 4.84
N LEU A 50 -8.64 6.71 4.66
CA LEU A 50 -7.55 7.04 5.59
C LEU A 50 -7.90 8.31 6.34
N SER A 51 -7.62 8.35 7.64
CA SER A 51 -7.67 9.61 8.37
C SER A 51 -6.60 10.59 7.84
N PRO A 52 -6.81 11.92 7.95
CA PRO A 52 -5.82 12.90 7.50
C PRO A 52 -4.43 12.69 8.11
N ASN A 53 -4.37 12.28 9.37
CA ASN A 53 -3.12 11.99 10.08
C ASN A 53 -2.41 10.78 9.48
N LEU A 54 -3.15 9.70 9.18
CA LEU A 54 -2.59 8.50 8.58
C LEU A 54 -2.09 8.77 7.16
N ALA A 55 -2.88 9.50 6.36
CA ALA A 55 -2.47 9.91 5.01
C ALA A 55 -1.19 10.75 5.03
N LYS A 56 -1.07 11.68 5.99
CA LYS A 56 0.14 12.49 6.18
C LYS A 56 1.34 11.63 6.59
N ALA A 57 1.16 10.71 7.52
CA ALA A 57 2.22 9.80 7.97
C ALA A 57 2.73 8.86 6.87
N LEU A 58 1.86 8.52 5.91
CA LEU A 58 2.17 7.68 4.76
C LEU A 58 2.61 8.48 3.52
N TYR A 59 2.71 9.82 3.61
CA TYR A 59 3.00 10.70 2.49
C TYR A 59 2.06 10.48 1.29
N ILE A 60 0.78 10.25 1.56
CA ILE A 60 -0.25 10.07 0.53
C ILE A 60 -0.88 11.44 0.24
N HIS A 61 -0.76 11.89 -1.01
CA HIS A 61 -1.35 13.14 -1.48
C HIS A 61 -2.82 12.95 -1.87
N LYS A 62 -3.64 13.98 -1.62
CA LYS A 62 -5.06 14.00 -2.01
C LYS A 62 -5.19 13.89 -3.54
N GLY A 63 -6.07 13.00 -4.01
CA GLY A 63 -6.46 12.91 -5.43
C GLY A 63 -6.08 11.60 -6.14
N LYS A 64 -5.24 10.74 -5.55
CA LYS A 64 -4.90 9.43 -6.15
C LYS A 64 -5.44 8.28 -5.32
N ARG A 65 -6.30 7.46 -5.93
CA ARG A 65 -6.82 6.23 -5.31
C ARG A 65 -5.74 5.14 -5.37
N LEU A 66 -5.27 4.69 -4.21
CA LEU A 66 -4.35 3.57 -4.14
C LEU A 66 -5.14 2.25 -4.10
N GLN A 67 -4.52 1.18 -4.58
CA GLN A 67 -5.03 -0.17 -4.39
C GLN A 67 -4.68 -0.65 -2.98
N ILE A 68 -5.51 -1.51 -2.43
CA ILE A 68 -5.33 -2.13 -1.12
C ILE A 68 -5.20 -3.64 -1.27
N LYS A 69 -4.16 -4.22 -0.66
CA LYS A 69 -3.96 -5.66 -0.53
C LYS A 69 -3.71 -5.97 0.95
N TYR A 70 -4.11 -7.17 1.37
CA TYR A 70 -3.75 -7.72 2.67
C TYR A 70 -2.76 -8.87 2.49
N ASP A 71 -1.65 -8.80 3.22
CA ASP A 71 -0.71 -9.91 3.36
C ASP A 71 -1.06 -10.68 4.64
N LYS A 72 -1.58 -11.90 4.46
CA LYS A 72 -2.00 -12.78 5.55
C LYS A 72 -0.81 -13.32 6.35
N LEU A 73 0.38 -13.42 5.76
CA LEU A 73 1.55 -13.96 6.44
C LEU A 73 2.11 -12.95 7.43
N THR A 74 2.09 -11.67 7.07
CA THR A 74 2.63 -10.59 7.90
C THR A 74 1.55 -9.82 8.66
N GLY A 75 0.27 -10.09 8.39
CA GLY A 75 -0.85 -9.36 8.99
C GLY A 75 -0.92 -7.89 8.56
N MET A 76 -0.38 -7.56 7.38
CA MET A 76 -0.11 -6.18 6.96
C MET A 76 -1.01 -5.73 5.80
N LEU A 77 -1.46 -4.48 5.86
CA LEU A 77 -2.10 -3.82 4.73
C LEU A 77 -1.07 -3.14 3.84
N HIS A 78 -1.17 -3.36 2.55
CA HIS A 78 -0.37 -2.68 1.54
C HIS A 78 -1.25 -1.71 0.77
N LEU A 79 -0.89 -0.43 0.79
CA LEU A 79 -1.47 0.58 -0.10
C LEU A 79 -0.42 1.00 -1.12
N GLY A 80 -0.79 0.98 -2.40
CA GLY A 80 0.14 1.40 -3.45
C GLY A 80 -0.53 1.60 -4.81
N PRO A 81 0.20 2.18 -5.77
CA PRO A 81 -0.24 2.12 -7.16
C PRO A 81 -0.26 0.65 -7.62
N THR A 82 -1.06 0.34 -8.64
CA THR A 82 -1.15 -1.03 -9.20
C THR A 82 0.24 -1.62 -9.50
N ILE A 83 1.21 -0.80 -9.94
CA ILE A 83 2.60 -1.19 -10.23
C ILE A 83 3.42 -1.47 -8.97
N GLY A 84 3.24 -0.69 -7.89
CA GLY A 84 3.98 -0.88 -6.63
C GLY A 84 3.63 -2.21 -5.94
N ILE A 85 2.39 -2.68 -6.12
CA ILE A 85 1.96 -4.01 -5.68
C ILE A 85 2.54 -5.10 -6.61
N LEU A 86 2.65 -4.86 -7.92
CA LEU A 86 3.32 -5.78 -8.85
C LEU A 86 4.82 -5.93 -8.54
N ALA A 87 5.51 -4.85 -8.12
CA ALA A 87 6.92 -4.91 -7.73
C ALA A 87 7.16 -5.80 -6.50
N THR A 88 6.21 -5.88 -5.54
CA THR A 88 6.28 -6.84 -4.43
C THR A 88 6.06 -8.30 -4.86
N GLY A 89 5.60 -8.54 -6.09
CA GLY A 89 5.54 -9.86 -6.73
C GLY A 89 6.74 -10.19 -7.59
N LEU A 90 7.70 -9.26 -7.75
CA LEU A 90 8.96 -9.55 -8.43
C LEU A 90 9.85 -10.38 -7.50
N PRO A 91 10.49 -11.44 -8.01
CA PRO A 91 11.31 -12.32 -7.19
C PRO A 91 12.47 -11.53 -6.58
N ASN A 92 12.58 -11.60 -5.25
CA ASN A 92 13.64 -10.95 -4.49
C ASN A 92 14.98 -11.69 -4.71
N ARG A 93 15.60 -11.48 -5.87
CA ARG A 93 16.90 -12.10 -6.21
C ARG A 93 17.99 -11.19 -5.68
N GLY A 94 18.81 -11.70 -4.75
CA GLY A 94 19.88 -10.95 -4.08
C GLY A 94 21.06 -10.52 -4.97
N VAL A 95 21.01 -10.80 -6.27
CA VAL A 95 22.01 -10.40 -7.26
C VAL A 95 21.27 -9.78 -8.43
N TYR A 96 21.47 -8.49 -8.63
CA TYR A 96 20.97 -7.75 -9.77
C TYR A 96 22.15 -7.38 -10.66
N GLU A 97 22.03 -7.69 -11.95
CA GLU A 97 22.94 -7.17 -12.96
C GLU A 97 22.80 -5.64 -13.01
N PRO A 98 23.89 -4.84 -12.94
CA PRO A 98 23.79 -3.38 -12.91
C PRO A 98 23.04 -2.76 -14.10
N THR A 99 23.04 -3.45 -15.25
CA THR A 99 22.28 -3.08 -16.45
C THR A 99 20.79 -3.43 -16.35
N SER A 100 20.41 -4.40 -15.51
CA SER A 100 19.02 -4.82 -15.33
C SER A 100 18.25 -3.86 -14.43
N ILE A 101 18.86 -3.30 -13.38
CA ILE A 101 18.20 -2.33 -12.49
C ILE A 101 17.84 -1.06 -13.26
N GLN A 102 18.77 -0.56 -14.09
CA GLN A 102 18.52 0.63 -14.90
C GLN A 102 17.41 0.37 -15.92
N ALA A 103 17.40 -0.81 -16.55
CA ALA A 103 16.33 -1.22 -17.46
C ALA A 103 14.98 -1.39 -16.75
N GLU A 104 14.96 -1.96 -15.54
CA GLU A 104 13.77 -2.10 -14.70
C GLU A 104 13.23 -0.73 -14.27
N LEU A 105 14.10 0.20 -13.87
CA LEU A 105 13.70 1.57 -13.52
C LEU A 105 13.20 2.36 -14.74
N ILE A 106 13.82 2.17 -15.92
CA ILE A 106 13.35 2.77 -17.18
C ILE A 106 12.01 2.17 -17.59
N TYR A 107 11.82 0.86 -17.44
CA TYR A 107 10.56 0.16 -17.69
C TYR A 107 9.45 0.63 -16.74
N LEU A 108 9.73 0.69 -15.44
CA LEU A 108 8.82 1.25 -14.43
C LEU A 108 8.49 2.72 -14.72
N SER A 109 9.47 3.52 -15.16
CA SER A 109 9.28 4.90 -15.60
C SER A 109 8.38 5.00 -16.84
N HIS A 110 8.60 4.17 -17.87
CA HIS A 110 7.75 4.12 -19.07
C HIS A 110 6.32 3.71 -18.76
N ILE A 111 6.12 2.70 -17.92
CA ILE A 111 4.79 2.29 -17.47
C ILE A 111 4.14 3.38 -16.61
N SER A 112 4.90 4.06 -15.75
CA SER A 112 4.37 5.16 -14.93
C SER A 112 3.92 6.39 -15.73
N LYS A 113 4.39 6.55 -16.98
CA LYS A 113 3.94 7.61 -17.89
C LYS A 113 2.58 7.30 -18.54
N SER A 114 2.21 6.03 -18.65
CA SER A 114 0.94 5.57 -19.27
C SER A 114 -0.12 5.12 -18.24
N LEU A 115 0.29 4.90 -16.99
CA LEU A 115 -0.57 4.53 -15.87
C LEU A 115 -0.45 5.55 -14.74
N PRO A 116 -1.53 5.89 -14.01
CA PRO A 116 -1.50 6.83 -12.89
C PRO A 116 -0.73 6.24 -11.69
N GLY A 117 0.60 6.26 -11.76
CA GLY A 117 1.53 5.85 -10.71
C GLY A 117 1.94 7.01 -9.80
N GLN A 118 2.36 6.69 -8.59
CA GLN A 118 3.08 7.60 -7.70
C GLN A 118 4.46 7.00 -7.47
N THR A 119 5.49 7.69 -7.96
CA THR A 119 6.89 7.26 -7.82
C THR A 119 7.41 7.75 -6.48
N TYR A 120 7.84 6.82 -5.63
CA TYR A 120 8.53 7.12 -4.39
C TYR A 120 10.02 6.86 -4.61
N ILE A 121 10.84 7.92 -4.60
CA ILE A 121 12.30 7.83 -4.63
C ILE A 121 12.77 8.20 -3.22
N PHE A 122 13.47 7.28 -2.58
CA PHE A 122 14.14 7.53 -1.31
C PHE A 122 15.64 7.48 -1.55
N THR A 123 16.37 8.47 -1.05
CA THR A 123 17.84 8.53 -1.01
C THR A 123 18.36 7.86 0.23
#